data_AF-A0A351SH92-F1
#
_entry.id   AF-A0A351SH92-F1
#
_cell.length_a   1.000
_cell.length_b   1.000
_cell.length_c   1.000
_cell.angle_alpha   90.00
_cell.angle_beta   90.00
_cell.angle_gamma   90.00
#
_symmetry.space_group_name_H-M   'P 1'
#
loop_
_entity.id
_entity.type
_entity.pdbx_description
1 polymer ?
#
loop_
_entity_poly.entity_id
_entity_poly.type
_entity_poly.pdbx_seq_one_letter_code
_entity_poly.pdbx_strand_id
1 'polypeptide(L)'
;MSQVDRYLFRSIVSATLLVLLLLLSLQTLISFIFELESVGRGRYTTVLAGVYVLLKLPGLLYEYFPSAVLIGSLLGLGALSSNNELIVMRTSGVSVWRLLFGVLKTGLFLVAIAIAVGEYWAPQA
;
A
#
# COMPACT_ATOMS: atom_id res chain seq x y z
N MET A 1 -7.74 2.53 -21.43
CA MET A 1 -8.54 2.41 -20.20
C MET A 1 -9.75 3.32 -20.35
N SER A 2 -10.96 2.83 -20.04
CA SER A 2 -12.14 3.70 -20.03
C SER A 2 -12.12 4.62 -18.80
N GLN A 3 -12.89 5.71 -18.80
CA GLN A 3 -12.90 6.68 -17.68
C GLN A 3 -13.26 6.02 -16.35
N VAL A 4 -14.18 5.04 -16.37
CA VAL A 4 -14.56 4.23 -15.20
C VAL A 4 -13.37 3.42 -14.67
N ASP A 5 -12.59 2.79 -15.54
CA ASP A 5 -11.42 1.99 -15.13
C ASP A 5 -10.36 2.88 -14.47
N ARG A 6 -10.13 4.08 -15.02
CA ARG A 6 -9.17 5.04 -14.47
C ARG A 6 -9.61 5.55 -13.10
N TYR A 7 -10.92 5.72 -12.92
CA TYR A 7 -11.49 6.19 -11.68
C TYR A 7 -11.44 5.11 -10.57
N LEU A 8 -11.81 3.86 -10.90
CA LEU A 8 -11.61 2.70 -10.02
C LEU A 8 -10.14 2.56 -9.61
N PHE A 9 -9.24 2.63 -10.58
CA PHE A 9 -7.80 2.56 -10.36
C PHE A 9 -7.35 3.63 -9.38
N ARG A 10 -7.72 4.90 -9.62
CA ARG A 10 -7.32 6.01 -8.75
C ARG A 10 -7.87 5.84 -7.33
N SER A 11 -9.14 5.42 -7.18
CA SER A 11 -9.75 5.19 -5.87
C SER A 11 -8.98 4.11 -5.09
N ILE A 12 -8.80 2.93 -5.68
CA ILE A 12 -8.11 1.80 -5.04
C ILE A 12 -6.65 2.14 -4.73
N VAL A 13 -5.90 2.67 -5.69
CA VAL A 13 -4.47 3.00 -5.51
C VAL A 13 -4.29 4.08 -4.44
N SER A 14 -5.15 5.10 -4.42
CA SER A 14 -5.05 6.16 -3.41
C SER A 14 -5.36 5.64 -2.00
N ALA A 15 -6.38 4.80 -1.85
CA ALA A 15 -6.72 4.17 -0.58
C ALA A 15 -5.61 3.21 -0.13
N THR A 16 -5.07 2.38 -1.02
CA THR A 16 -3.93 1.49 -0.73
C THR A 16 -2.69 2.28 -0.31
N LEU A 17 -2.34 3.36 -1.02
CA LEU A 17 -1.21 4.22 -0.65
C LEU A 17 -1.40 4.85 0.73
N LEU A 18 -2.60 5.33 1.05
CA LEU A 18 -2.91 5.90 2.34
C LEU A 18 -2.73 4.85 3.45
N VAL A 19 -3.29 3.66 3.29
CA VAL A 19 -3.14 2.57 4.26
C VAL A 19 -1.68 2.15 4.40
N LEU A 20 -0.96 2.02 3.28
CA LEU A 20 0.45 1.64 3.28
C LEU A 20 1.30 2.67 4.04
N LEU A 21 1.08 3.96 3.80
CA LEU A 21 1.75 5.04 4.53
C LEU A 21 1.45 4.98 6.03
N LEU A 22 0.21 4.68 6.40
CA LEU A 22 -0.21 4.61 7.79
C LEU A 22 0.45 3.42 8.50
N LEU A 23 0.45 2.24 7.86
CA LEU A 23 1.12 1.04 8.37
C LEU A 23 2.64 1.24 8.48
N LEU A 24 3.28 1.79 7.45
CA LEU A 24 4.72 2.04 7.45
C LEU A 24 5.12 3.10 8.47
N SER A 25 4.36 4.19 8.60
CA SER A 25 4.62 5.21 9.61
C SER A 25 4.55 4.64 11.01
N LEU A 26 3.55 3.78 11.28
CA LEU A 26 3.44 3.12 12.57
C LEU A 26 4.62 2.17 12.79
N GLN A 27 4.96 1.35 11.79
CA GLN A 27 6.03 0.36 11.96
C GLN A 27 7.41 0.98 12.09
N THR A 28 7.70 2.01 11.33
CA THR A 28 8.98 2.73 11.42
C THR A 28 9.15 3.39 12.78
N LEU A 29 8.09 3.98 13.32
CA LEU A 29 8.10 4.58 14.65
C LEU A 29 8.34 3.52 15.74
N ILE A 30 7.65 2.38 15.67
CA ILE A 30 7.85 1.26 16.59
C ILE A 30 9.28 0.71 16.49
N SER A 31 9.76 0.47 15.27
CA SER A 31 11.12 -0.02 15.02
C SER A 31 12.19 0.95 15.52
N PHE A 32 11.95 2.25 15.36
CA PHE A 32 12.84 3.28 15.89
C PHE A 32 12.88 3.27 17.42
N ILE A 33 11.73 3.16 18.09
CA ILE A 33 11.67 3.07 19.56
C ILE A 33 12.45 1.84 20.05
N PHE A 34 12.28 0.68 19.42
CA PHE A 34 13.04 -0.52 19.79
C PHE A 34 14.55 -0.33 19.58
N GLU A 35 14.96 0.33 18.50
CA GLU A 35 16.37 0.59 18.24
C GLU A 35 16.95 1.62 19.22
N LEU A 36 16.14 2.54 19.77
CA LEU A 36 16.59 3.45 20.82
C LEU A 36 17.00 2.73 22.11
N GLU A 37 16.46 1.54 22.40
CA GLU A 37 16.88 0.74 23.56
C GLU A 37 18.29 0.15 23.41
N SER A 38 18.78 0.02 22.16
CA SER A 38 20.13 -0.44 21.84
C SER A 38 21.15 0.70 21.79
N VAL A 39 20.68 1.95 21.62
CA VAL A 39 21.49 3.17 21.62
C VAL A 39 22.17 3.35 22.98
N GLY A 40 23.50 3.55 22.95
CA GLY A 40 24.33 3.66 24.16
C GLY A 40 25.10 2.39 24.52
N ARG A 41 24.86 1.25 23.85
CA ARG A 41 25.75 0.08 23.93
C ARG A 41 26.87 0.17 22.87
N GLY A 42 28.00 0.76 23.24
CA GLY A 42 29.17 0.88 22.36
C GLY A 42 29.16 2.14 21.46
N ARG A 43 29.52 2.00 20.17
CA ARG A 43 29.55 3.10 19.17
C ARG A 43 28.19 3.41 18.52
N TYR A 44 27.11 2.78 18.97
CA TYR A 44 25.79 2.89 18.37
C TYR A 44 25.11 4.21 18.78
N THR A 45 25.04 5.15 17.83
CA THR A 45 24.47 6.50 18.02
C THR A 45 23.04 6.56 17.49
N THR A 46 22.21 7.48 17.99
CA THR A 46 20.84 7.74 17.50
C THR A 46 20.75 7.95 15.98
N VAL A 47 21.79 8.51 15.37
CA VAL A 47 21.89 8.69 13.91
C VAL A 47 21.98 7.34 13.18
N LEU A 48 22.75 6.38 13.72
CA LEU A 48 22.85 5.03 13.18
C LEU A 48 21.52 4.28 13.28
N ALA A 49 20.79 4.46 14.39
CA ALA A 49 19.44 3.91 14.55
C ALA A 49 18.48 4.46 13.48
N GLY A 50 18.53 5.76 13.20
CA GLY A 50 17.72 6.38 12.14
C GLY A 50 18.04 5.82 10.74
N VAL A 51 19.33 5.70 10.39
CA VAL A 51 19.75 5.11 9.11
C VAL A 51 19.34 3.64 9.00
N TYR A 52 19.45 2.89 10.11
CA TYR A 52 19.03 1.48 10.15
C TYR A 52 17.53 1.30 9.91
N VAL A 53 16.69 2.14 10.52
CA VAL A 53 15.24 2.12 10.28
C VAL A 53 14.91 2.51 8.83
N LEU A 54 15.62 3.47 8.26
CA LEU A 54 15.46 3.83 6.84
C LEU A 54 15.87 2.69 5.89
N LEU A 55 16.94 1.96 6.22
CA LEU A 55 17.35 0.77 5.44
C LEU A 55 16.32 -0.35 5.54
N LYS A 56 15.61 -0.49 6.67
CA LYS A 56 14.53 -1.47 6.82
C LYS A 56 13.23 -1.12 6.09
N LEU A 57 13.04 0.15 5.69
CA LEU A 57 11.81 0.60 5.03
C LEU A 57 11.39 -0.26 3.83
N PRO A 58 12.28 -0.66 2.89
CA PRO A 58 11.87 -1.47 1.75
C PRO A 58 11.41 -2.87 2.15
N GLY A 59 12.04 -3.47 3.15
CA GLY A 59 11.62 -4.75 3.72
C GLY A 59 10.24 -4.66 4.37
N LEU A 60 10.01 -3.63 5.18
CA LEU A 60 8.69 -3.34 5.77
C LEU A 60 7.65 -3.06 4.68
N LEU A 61 8.02 -2.35 3.60
CA LEU A 61 7.10 -2.11 2.49
C LEU A 61 6.64 -3.43 1.89
N TYR A 62 7.56 -4.34 1.59
CA TYR A 62 7.25 -5.64 1.02
C TYR A 62 6.38 -6.51 1.95
N GLU A 63 6.71 -6.56 3.24
CA GLU A 63 5.98 -7.34 4.24
C GLU A 63 4.53 -6.86 4.44
N TYR A 64 4.34 -5.53 4.48
CA TYR A 64 3.03 -4.93 4.74
C TYR A 64 2.22 -4.64 3.47
N PHE A 65 2.81 -4.78 2.28
CA PHE A 65 2.14 -4.51 1.00
C PHE A 65 0.83 -5.30 0.83
N PRO A 66 0.77 -6.64 1.05
CA PRO A 66 -0.45 -7.41 0.83
C PRO A 66 -1.60 -6.97 1.74
N SER A 67 -1.29 -6.67 3.00
CA SER A 67 -2.24 -6.15 3.99
C SER A 67 -2.77 -4.77 3.59
N ALA A 68 -1.90 -3.89 3.10
CA ALA A 68 -2.28 -2.57 2.63
C ALA A 68 -3.15 -2.63 1.36
N VAL A 69 -2.86 -3.53 0.43
CA VAL A 69 -3.67 -3.75 -0.78
C VAL A 69 -5.06 -4.27 -0.41
N LEU A 70 -5.15 -5.24 0.50
CA LEU A 70 -6.42 -5.79 0.97
C LEU A 70 -7.29 -4.69 1.59
N ILE A 71 -6.78 -4.00 2.61
CA ILE A 71 -7.52 -2.96 3.32
C ILE A 71 -7.82 -1.78 2.40
N GLY A 72 -6.84 -1.34 1.60
CA GLY A 72 -6.99 -0.23 0.66
C GLY A 72 -8.03 -0.50 -0.42
N SER A 73 -8.09 -1.73 -0.96
CA SER A 73 -9.14 -2.11 -1.93
C SER A 73 -10.53 -2.14 -1.30
N LEU A 74 -10.66 -2.61 -0.06
CA LEU A 74 -11.92 -2.58 0.70
C LEU A 74 -12.37 -1.14 0.96
N LEU A 75 -11.46 -0.26 1.37
CA LEU A 75 -11.76 1.15 1.61
C LEU A 75 -12.09 1.90 0.31
N GLY A 76 -11.31 1.68 -0.76
CA GLY A 76 -11.53 2.33 -2.05
C GLY A 76 -12.85 1.92 -2.70
N LEU A 77 -13.15 0.62 -2.74
CA LEU A 77 -14.44 0.12 -3.24
C LEU A 77 -15.58 0.46 -2.27
N GLY A 78 -15.33 0.41 -0.97
CA GLY A 78 -16.28 0.79 0.07
C GLY A 78 -16.73 2.24 -0.03
N ALA A 79 -15.80 3.17 -0.27
CA ALA A 79 -16.09 4.58 -0.50
C ALA A 79 -16.94 4.81 -1.77
N LEU A 80 -16.65 4.08 -2.85
CA LEU A 80 -17.48 4.13 -4.05
C LEU A 80 -18.87 3.53 -3.82
N SER A 81 -18.98 2.51 -2.97
CA SER A 81 -20.26 1.93 -2.58
C SER A 81 -21.06 2.86 -1.68
N SER A 82 -20.43 3.53 -0.71
CA SER A 82 -21.12 4.41 0.25
C SER A 82 -21.67 5.66 -0.42
N ASN A 83 -21.01 6.15 -1.46
CA ASN A 83 -21.48 7.28 -2.26
C ASN A 83 -22.44 6.85 -3.40
N ASN A 84 -22.88 5.58 -3.42
CA ASN A 84 -23.72 4.99 -4.47
C ASN A 84 -23.14 5.05 -5.89
N GLU A 85 -21.85 5.33 -6.05
CA GLU A 85 -21.20 5.49 -7.36
C GLU A 85 -21.13 4.15 -8.11
N LEU A 86 -20.86 3.04 -7.41
CA LEU A 86 -20.92 1.70 -8.00
C LEU A 86 -22.33 1.34 -8.48
N ILE A 87 -23.37 1.81 -7.76
CA ILE A 87 -24.77 1.56 -8.14
C ILE A 87 -25.11 2.36 -9.39
N VAL A 88 -24.74 3.65 -9.45
CA VAL A 88 -24.94 4.51 -10.63
C VAL A 88 -24.23 3.96 -11.87
N MET A 89 -23.00 3.46 -11.73
CA MET A 89 -22.30 2.82 -12.84
C MET A 89 -23.07 1.61 -13.36
N ARG A 90 -23.59 0.76 -12.46
CA ARG A 90 -24.37 -0.43 -12.85
C ARG A 90 -25.70 -0.06 -13.51
N THR A 91 -26.41 0.95 -13.01
CA THR A 91 -27.69 1.38 -13.61
C THR A 91 -27.48 2.11 -14.93
N SER A 92 -26.31 2.70 -15.17
CA SER A 92 -25.91 3.27 -16.48
C SER A 92 -25.54 2.21 -17.54
N GLY A 93 -25.69 0.92 -17.25
CA GLY A 93 -25.42 -0.17 -18.18
C GLY A 93 -23.99 -0.75 -18.10
N VAL A 94 -23.17 -0.36 -17.12
CA VAL A 94 -21.86 -0.99 -16.91
C VAL A 94 -22.06 -2.35 -16.24
N SER A 95 -21.62 -3.41 -16.92
CA SER A 95 -21.71 -4.78 -16.37
C SER A 95 -20.80 -4.96 -15.15
N VAL A 96 -21.25 -5.78 -14.19
CA VAL A 96 -20.47 -6.14 -13.01
C VAL A 96 -19.14 -6.79 -13.39
N TRP A 97 -19.16 -7.65 -14.42
CA TRP A 97 -17.95 -8.27 -14.95
C TRP A 97 -16.92 -7.25 -15.43
N ARG A 98 -17.36 -6.16 -16.07
CA ARG A 98 -16.44 -5.09 -16.50
C ARG A 98 -15.80 -4.38 -15.32
N LEU A 99 -16.57 -4.07 -14.27
CA LEU A 99 -16.03 -3.50 -13.03
C LEU A 99 -15.02 -4.46 -12.39
N LEU A 100 -15.35 -5.75 -12.31
CA LEU A 100 -14.46 -6.79 -11.79
C LEU A 100 -13.13 -6.82 -12.56
N PHE A 101 -13.16 -6.80 -13.89
CA PHE A 101 -11.94 -6.73 -14.71
C PHE A 101 -11.14 -5.44 -14.50
N GLY A 102 -11.81 -4.31 -14.24
CA GLY A 102 -11.14 -3.06 -13.87
C GLY A 102 -10.39 -3.17 -12.53
N VAL A 103 -11.02 -3.78 -11.53
CA VAL A 103 -10.41 -4.06 -10.23
C VAL A 103 -9.24 -5.04 -10.37
N LEU A 104 -9.42 -6.14 -11.12
CA LEU A 104 -8.36 -7.12 -11.36
C LEU A 104 -7.15 -6.52 -12.06
N LYS A 105 -7.34 -5.65 -13.07
CA LYS A 105 -6.24 -4.92 -13.71
C LYS A 105 -5.47 -4.04 -12.73
N THR A 106 -6.19 -3.39 -11.81
CA THR A 106 -5.58 -2.56 -10.76
C THR A 106 -4.79 -3.44 -9.78
N GLY A 107 -5.35 -4.59 -9.38
CA GLY A 107 -4.66 -5.57 -8.55
C GLY A 107 -3.39 -6.11 -9.21
N LEU A 108 -3.46 -6.47 -10.49
CA LEU A 108 -2.30 -6.94 -11.26
C LEU A 108 -1.19 -5.89 -11.32
N PHE A 109 -1.57 -4.61 -11.50
CA PHE A 109 -0.64 -3.49 -11.46
C PHE A 109 0.03 -3.33 -10.09
N LEU A 110 -0.73 -3.43 -9.00
CA LEU A 110 -0.19 -3.37 -7.64
C LEU A 110 0.75 -4.55 -7.35
N VAL A 111 0.41 -5.75 -7.80
CA VAL A 111 1.29 -6.93 -7.69
C VAL A 111 2.59 -6.74 -8.47
N ALA A 112 2.54 -6.18 -9.68
CA ALA A 112 3.75 -5.87 -10.43
C ALA A 112 4.66 -4.88 -9.69
N ILE A 113 4.08 -3.87 -9.02
CA ILE A 113 4.84 -2.97 -8.14
C ILE A 113 5.44 -3.73 -6.95
N ALA A 114 4.66 -4.61 -6.31
CA ALA A 114 5.13 -5.40 -5.17
C ALA A 114 6.33 -6.27 -5.54
N ILE A 115 6.29 -6.91 -6.71
CA ILE A 115 7.39 -7.73 -7.24
C ILE A 115 8.61 -6.84 -7.50
N ALA A 116 8.44 -5.69 -8.15
CA ALA A 116 9.54 -4.76 -8.39
C ALA A 116 10.19 -4.28 -7.06
N VAL A 117 9.39 -4.02 -6.03
CA VAL A 117 9.94 -3.68 -4.71
C VAL A 117 10.68 -4.85 -4.08
N GLY A 118 10.07 -6.05 -4.12
CA GLY A 118 10.61 -7.26 -3.52
C GLY A 118 11.88 -7.78 -4.21
N GLU A 119 12.03 -7.55 -5.51
CA GLU A 119 13.18 -8.05 -6.27
C GLU A 119 14.36 -7.07 -6.26
N TYR A 120 14.09 -5.76 -6.33
CA TYR A 120 15.16 -4.75 -6.45
C TYR A 120 15.53 -4.09 -5.12
N TRP A 121 14.57 -3.88 -4.20
CA TRP A 121 14.83 -3.12 -2.98
C TRP A 121 14.85 -3.97 -1.70
N ALA A 122 14.10 -5.08 -1.63
CA ALA A 122 14.12 -5.94 -0.45
C ALA A 122 15.44 -6.72 -0.24
N PRO A 123 16.17 -7.22 -1.27
CA PRO A 123 17.42 -7.96 -1.05
C PRO A 123 18.64 -7.07 -0.82
N GLN A 124 18.51 -5.75 -0.99
CA GLN A 124 19.59 -4.77 -0.81
C GLN A 124 19.59 -4.09 0.58
N ALA A 125 18.65 -4.46 1.45
CA ALA A 125 18.44 -3.90 2.79
C ALA A 125 18.98 -4.79 3.91
#